data_AF-A0A098TM44-F1
#
_entry.id   AF-A0A098TM44-F1
#
_cell.length_a   1.000
_cell.length_b   1.000
_cell.length_c   1.000
_cell.angle_alpha   90.00
_cell.angle_beta   90.00
_cell.angle_gamma   90.00
#
_symmetry.space_group_name_H-M   'P 1'
#
loop_
_entity.id
_entity.type
_entity.pdbx_description
1 polymer ?
#
loop_
_entity_poly.entity_id
_entity_poly.type
_entity_poly.pdbx_seq_one_letter_code
_entity_poly.pdbx_strand_id
1 'polypeptide(L)'
;MNQLPPTAATPSIPQLSQNYSVSIWEGIAITAGAVALVMVALMGLGMKAVRYAFDPRRAEAIAQSMISYQIPPSSTGIFGVNIGGLKVAMVISSNPDQADTEPAATALLIVKAPVDDPGSEEHPWKLTDYALSFSEDYPSESQFQVDTAQTTSLSFCGQSVQVLQQFGTLTLVNSNREVAAVRYEAATIFNNSQRLVVLMTTGPQAEKNAAAVFQSLQCKI
;
A
#
# COMPACT_ATOMS: atom_id res chain seq x y z
N MET A 1 83.12 -36.89 0.16
CA MET A 1 81.96 -37.58 0.77
C MET A 1 81.39 -36.64 1.82
N ASN A 2 80.38 -35.87 1.46
CA ASN A 2 79.77 -34.88 2.36
C ASN A 2 78.51 -35.50 2.99
N GLN A 3 78.53 -35.69 4.30
CA GLN A 3 77.37 -36.14 5.08
C GLN A 3 76.37 -34.99 5.20
N LEU A 4 75.11 -35.27 4.86
CA LEU A 4 74.00 -34.35 5.08
C LEU A 4 73.69 -34.22 6.58
N PRO A 5 73.32 -33.01 7.06
CA PRO A 5 72.94 -32.80 8.45
C PRO A 5 71.60 -33.45 8.79
N PRO A 6 71.39 -33.84 10.06
CA PRO A 6 70.18 -34.51 10.52
C PRO A 6 68.96 -33.58 10.51
N THR A 7 67.86 -34.08 9.96
CA THR A 7 66.53 -33.46 9.92
C THR A 7 66.03 -33.17 11.34
N ALA A 8 65.78 -31.89 11.66
CA ALA A 8 65.20 -31.48 12.92
C ALA A 8 63.75 -31.99 13.05
N ALA A 9 63.45 -32.67 14.16
CA ALA A 9 62.11 -33.18 14.46
C ALA A 9 61.15 -32.03 14.77
N THR A 10 60.03 -31.96 14.05
CA THR A 10 58.93 -31.02 14.29
C THR A 10 58.27 -31.32 15.64
N PRO A 11 58.15 -30.33 16.57
CA PRO A 11 57.46 -30.54 17.84
C PRO A 11 55.97 -30.81 17.59
N SER A 12 55.49 -31.95 18.03
CA SER A 12 54.07 -32.28 18.06
C SER A 12 53.37 -31.43 19.12
N ILE A 13 52.52 -30.51 18.68
CA ILE A 13 51.67 -29.72 19.57
C ILE A 13 50.66 -30.69 20.21
N PRO A 14 50.60 -30.81 21.55
CA PRO A 14 49.64 -31.68 22.22
C PRO A 14 48.22 -31.22 21.88
N GLN A 15 47.46 -32.06 21.16
CA GLN A 15 46.04 -31.85 20.93
C GLN A 15 45.28 -32.16 22.22
N LEU A 16 44.99 -31.14 23.02
CA LEU A 16 43.98 -31.24 24.07
C LEU A 16 42.61 -31.42 23.39
N SER A 17 42.13 -32.67 23.30
CA SER A 17 40.75 -32.96 22.94
C SER A 17 39.86 -32.60 24.13
N GLN A 18 39.60 -31.31 24.31
CA GLN A 18 38.71 -30.80 25.34
C GLN A 18 37.27 -31.15 24.92
N ASN A 19 36.76 -32.27 25.44
CA ASN A 19 35.42 -32.75 25.13
C ASN A 19 34.40 -31.84 25.86
N TYR A 20 34.02 -30.74 25.21
CA TYR A 20 33.06 -29.79 25.75
C TYR A 20 31.65 -30.39 25.65
N SER A 21 31.14 -30.88 26.77
CA SER A 21 29.76 -31.37 26.88
C SER A 21 28.82 -30.17 26.95
N VAL A 22 28.19 -29.84 25.83
CA VAL A 22 27.22 -28.74 25.75
C VAL A 22 26.03 -29.06 26.64
N SER A 23 25.72 -28.18 27.59
CA SER A 23 24.56 -28.37 28.46
C SER A 23 23.27 -28.11 27.67
N ILE A 24 22.22 -28.90 27.90
CA ILE A 24 20.90 -28.72 27.25
C ILE A 24 20.41 -27.28 27.42
N TRP A 25 20.70 -26.64 28.56
CA TRP A 25 20.35 -25.25 28.83
C TRP A 25 21.08 -24.24 27.95
N GLU A 26 22.35 -24.49 27.59
CA GLU A 26 23.10 -23.64 26.66
C GLU A 26 22.47 -23.70 25.27
N GLY A 27 22.07 -24.89 24.81
CA GLY A 27 21.36 -25.07 23.55
C GLY A 27 20.03 -24.29 23.50
N ILE A 28 19.24 -24.36 24.58
CA ILE A 28 17.98 -23.60 24.71
C ILE A 28 18.26 -22.09 24.70
N ALA A 29 19.26 -21.62 25.45
CA ALA A 29 19.59 -20.20 25.50
C ALA A 29 20.04 -19.65 24.13
N ILE A 30 20.88 -20.40 23.41
CA ILE A 30 21.36 -20.00 22.07
C ILE A 30 20.20 -19.96 21.08
N THR A 31 19.34 -20.98 21.07
CA THR A 31 18.19 -21.04 20.16
C THR A 31 17.16 -19.95 20.47
N ALA A 32 16.83 -19.72 21.74
CA ALA A 32 15.95 -18.63 22.14
C ALA A 32 16.53 -17.26 21.76
N GLY A 33 17.83 -17.05 21.97
CA GLY A 33 18.51 -15.82 21.56
C GLY A 33 18.48 -15.61 20.04
N ALA A 34 18.72 -16.66 19.26
CA ALA A 34 18.64 -16.60 17.79
C ALA A 34 17.22 -16.25 17.31
N VAL A 35 16.20 -16.88 17.86
CA VAL A 35 14.78 -16.58 17.53
C VAL A 35 14.45 -15.14 17.90
N ALA A 36 14.85 -14.68 19.10
CA ALA A 36 14.62 -13.30 19.52
C ALA A 36 15.27 -12.29 18.56
N LEU A 37 16.50 -12.54 18.12
CA LEU A 37 17.18 -11.69 17.14
C LEU A 37 16.46 -11.64 15.79
N VAL A 38 15.99 -12.79 15.29
CA VAL A 38 15.19 -12.84 14.06
C VAL A 38 13.90 -12.03 14.21
N MET A 39 13.20 -12.16 15.33
CA MET A 39 11.97 -11.41 15.59
C MET A 39 12.22 -9.90 15.64
N VAL A 40 13.29 -9.45 16.32
CA VAL A 40 13.68 -8.04 16.37
C VAL A 40 14.05 -7.52 14.98
N ALA A 41 14.79 -8.31 14.20
CA ALA A 41 15.15 -7.95 12.83
C ALA A 41 13.91 -7.80 11.93
N LEU A 42 12.97 -8.74 11.99
CA LEU A 42 11.71 -8.68 11.25
C LEU A 42 10.86 -7.48 11.68
N MET A 43 10.80 -7.18 12.98
CA MET A 43 10.09 -6.00 13.49
C MET A 43 10.70 -4.69 12.97
N GLY A 44 12.03 -4.60 12.95
CA GLY A 44 12.75 -3.45 12.39
C GLY A 44 12.49 -3.26 10.89
N LEU A 45 12.51 -4.35 10.13
CA LEU A 45 12.16 -4.33 8.70
C LEU A 45 10.70 -3.95 8.47
N GLY A 46 9.79 -4.49 9.28
CA GLY A 46 8.36 -4.18 9.23
C GLY A 46 8.08 -2.70 9.46
N MET A 47 8.62 -2.11 10.53
CA MET A 47 8.46 -0.67 10.81
C MET A 47 9.01 0.20 9.68
N LYS A 48 10.15 -0.18 9.09
CA LYS A 48 10.72 0.52 7.93
C LYS A 48 9.78 0.43 6.73
N ALA A 49 9.29 -0.76 6.40
CA ALA A 49 8.36 -0.98 5.31
C ALA A 49 7.09 -0.13 5.46
N VAL A 50 6.50 -0.08 6.66
CA VAL A 50 5.34 0.77 6.98
C VAL A 50 5.66 2.24 6.74
N ARG A 51 6.73 2.79 7.32
CA ARG A 51 7.12 4.20 7.10
C ARG A 51 7.34 4.53 5.62
N TYR A 52 7.89 3.59 4.86
CA TYR A 52 8.08 3.75 3.42
C TYR A 52 6.79 3.68 2.60
N ALA A 53 5.77 2.96 3.08
CA ALA A 53 4.46 2.88 2.44
C ALA A 53 3.62 4.13 2.70
N PHE A 54 3.77 4.75 3.87
CA PHE A 54 3.08 5.98 4.27
C PHE A 54 3.89 7.26 3.99
N ASP A 55 4.93 7.19 3.14
CA ASP A 55 5.65 8.39 2.70
C ASP A 55 4.81 9.14 1.65
N PRO A 56 4.39 10.39 1.93
CA PRO A 56 3.44 11.10 1.09
C PRO A 56 3.97 11.40 -0.30
N ARG A 57 5.26 11.75 -0.41
CA ARG A 57 5.90 12.06 -1.69
C ARG A 57 6.01 10.81 -2.54
N ARG A 58 6.28 9.68 -1.90
CA ARG A 58 6.38 8.39 -2.60
C ARG A 58 5.01 7.90 -3.05
N ALA A 59 4.00 8.00 -2.20
CA ALA A 59 2.63 7.67 -2.54
C ALA A 59 2.14 8.48 -3.75
N GLU A 60 2.38 9.79 -3.74
CA GLU A 60 2.04 10.66 -4.86
C GLU A 60 2.82 10.30 -6.14
N ALA A 61 4.13 10.04 -6.04
CA ALA A 61 4.94 9.61 -7.17
C ALA A 61 4.46 8.27 -7.76
N ILE A 62 4.04 7.31 -6.92
CA ILE A 62 3.48 6.04 -7.37
C ILE A 62 2.16 6.29 -8.09
N ALA A 63 1.25 7.08 -7.50
CA ALA A 63 -0.02 7.48 -8.12
C ALA A 63 0.20 8.14 -9.49
N GLN A 64 1.06 9.17 -9.54
CA GLN A 64 1.40 9.91 -10.75
C GLN A 64 2.16 9.06 -11.78
N SER A 65 2.81 7.96 -11.38
CA SER A 65 3.41 6.99 -12.32
C SER A 65 2.37 6.13 -13.04
N MET A 66 1.16 6.00 -12.48
CA MET A 66 0.07 5.21 -13.04
C MET A 66 -0.90 6.09 -13.83
N ILE A 67 -1.34 7.19 -13.23
CA ILE A 67 -2.42 8.04 -13.75
C ILE A 67 -2.06 9.51 -13.50
N SER A 68 -2.26 10.37 -14.49
CA SER A 68 -2.33 11.82 -14.30
C SER A 68 -3.72 12.19 -13.80
N TYR A 69 -3.81 13.04 -12.79
CA TYR A 69 -5.07 13.48 -12.18
C TYR A 69 -4.96 14.93 -11.72
N GLN A 70 -6.10 15.57 -11.49
CA GLN A 70 -6.20 16.92 -10.92
C GLN A 70 -7.21 16.89 -9.77
N ILE A 71 -6.74 17.07 -8.54
CA ILE A 71 -7.59 17.16 -7.34
C ILE A 71 -7.44 18.58 -6.77
N PRO A 72 -8.48 19.42 -6.85
CA PRO A 72 -8.44 20.77 -6.28
C PRO A 72 -8.59 20.75 -4.75
N PRO A 73 -8.01 21.72 -4.01
CA PRO A 73 -7.06 22.75 -4.46
C PRO A 73 -5.62 22.22 -4.62
N SER A 74 -5.27 21.17 -3.87
CA SER A 74 -4.00 20.46 -3.96
C SER A 74 -4.19 19.03 -3.43
N SER A 75 -3.24 18.14 -3.72
CA SER A 75 -3.31 16.74 -3.31
C SER A 75 -2.03 16.29 -2.63
N THR A 76 -2.16 15.39 -1.66
CA THR A 76 -1.03 14.75 -0.99
C THR A 76 -1.27 13.24 -0.99
N GLY A 77 -0.25 12.46 -1.36
CA GLY A 77 -0.29 11.02 -1.19
C GLY A 77 -0.30 10.64 0.28
N ILE A 78 -1.02 9.60 0.67
CA ILE A 78 -1.00 9.10 2.06
C ILE A 78 -0.55 7.64 2.15
N PHE A 79 -0.72 6.88 1.08
CA PHE A 79 -0.34 5.49 1.02
C PHE A 79 0.16 5.11 -0.37
N GLY A 80 1.26 4.36 -0.45
CA GLY A 80 1.92 4.03 -1.70
C GLY A 80 2.76 2.78 -1.60
N VAL A 81 2.39 1.74 -2.33
CA VAL A 81 3.09 0.45 -2.36
C VAL A 81 3.35 0.01 -3.81
N ASN A 82 4.52 -0.57 -4.04
CA ASN A 82 4.90 -1.19 -5.31
C ASN A 82 5.59 -2.53 -5.02
N ILE A 83 4.90 -3.65 -5.21
CA ILE A 83 5.37 -5.00 -4.89
C ILE A 83 5.02 -5.92 -6.07
N GLY A 84 6.02 -6.59 -6.65
CA GLY A 84 5.76 -7.65 -7.63
C GLY A 84 4.96 -7.23 -8.87
N GLY A 85 5.00 -5.96 -9.26
CA GLY A 85 4.19 -5.42 -10.37
C GLY A 85 2.82 -4.87 -9.96
N LEU A 86 2.34 -5.19 -8.75
CA LEU A 86 1.21 -4.52 -8.12
C LEU A 86 1.65 -3.14 -7.62
N LYS A 87 0.95 -2.09 -8.06
CA LYS A 87 1.09 -0.74 -7.55
C LYS A 87 -0.24 -0.29 -6.95
N VAL A 88 -0.18 0.21 -5.73
CA VAL A 88 -1.32 0.81 -5.04
C VAL A 88 -0.90 2.18 -4.57
N ALA A 89 -1.71 3.19 -4.82
CA ALA A 89 -1.49 4.51 -4.27
C ALA A 89 -2.80 5.18 -3.92
N MET A 90 -2.81 5.88 -2.80
CA MET A 90 -3.93 6.65 -2.32
C MET A 90 -3.51 8.09 -2.15
N VAL A 91 -4.34 8.99 -2.67
CA VAL A 91 -4.11 10.42 -2.70
C VAL A 91 -5.35 11.10 -2.16
N ILE A 92 -5.17 12.07 -1.27
CA ILE A 92 -6.27 12.85 -0.70
C ILE A 92 -6.10 14.33 -1.02
N SER A 93 -7.20 15.08 -1.04
CA SER A 93 -7.12 16.53 -1.13
C SER A 93 -6.48 17.08 0.13
N SER A 94 -5.54 18.00 -0.05
CA SER A 94 -4.89 18.72 1.04
C SER A 94 -5.62 20.03 1.23
N ASN A 95 -6.36 20.13 2.33
CA ASN A 95 -6.91 21.40 2.76
C ASN A 95 -6.03 21.96 3.90
N PRO A 96 -5.11 22.89 3.61
CA PRO A 96 -4.18 23.41 4.61
C PRO A 96 -4.91 24.13 5.77
N ASP A 97 -6.14 24.58 5.54
CA ASP A 97 -6.95 25.31 6.52
C ASP A 97 -7.81 24.38 7.41
N GLN A 98 -7.82 23.07 7.16
CA GLN A 98 -8.67 22.08 7.88
C GLN A 98 -7.86 20.93 8.51
N ALA A 99 -6.57 21.16 8.77
CA ALA A 99 -5.60 20.13 9.14
C ALA A 99 -5.97 19.22 10.33
N ASP A 100 -6.92 19.61 11.21
CA ASP A 100 -7.19 18.88 12.45
C ASP A 100 -8.66 18.49 12.70
N THR A 101 -9.63 18.79 11.80
CA THR A 101 -11.05 18.59 12.18
C THR A 101 -12.01 18.11 11.09
N GLU A 102 -11.67 18.25 9.81
CA GLU A 102 -12.53 17.76 8.72
C GLU A 102 -11.77 16.80 7.80
N PRO A 103 -12.38 15.66 7.41
CA PRO A 103 -11.77 14.71 6.51
C PRO A 103 -11.57 15.33 5.13
N ALA A 104 -10.62 14.79 4.37
CA ALA A 104 -10.33 15.25 3.03
C ALA A 104 -11.60 15.25 2.16
N ALA A 105 -11.85 16.38 1.50
CA ALA A 105 -12.99 16.55 0.60
C ALA A 105 -12.96 15.59 -0.60
N THR A 106 -11.80 15.02 -0.92
CA THR A 106 -11.61 14.08 -2.03
C THR A 106 -10.53 13.07 -1.67
N ALA A 107 -10.81 11.79 -1.91
CA ALA A 107 -9.87 10.69 -1.79
C ALA A 107 -9.88 9.85 -3.07
N LEU A 108 -8.71 9.58 -3.63
CA LEU A 108 -8.51 8.83 -4.86
C LEU A 108 -7.56 7.67 -4.58
N LEU A 109 -8.09 6.45 -4.63
CA LEU A 109 -7.33 5.21 -4.64
C LEU A 109 -7.10 4.76 -6.07
N ILE A 110 -5.86 4.42 -6.41
CA ILE A 110 -5.44 3.93 -7.71
C ILE A 110 -4.70 2.61 -7.51
N VAL A 111 -5.13 1.58 -8.22
CA VAL A 111 -4.50 0.26 -8.24
C VAL A 111 -4.11 -0.09 -9.67
N LYS A 112 -2.90 -0.60 -9.87
CA LYS A 112 -2.42 -1.21 -11.11
C LYS A 112 -1.89 -2.60 -10.81
N ALA A 113 -2.47 -3.62 -11.44
CA ALA A 113 -2.09 -5.02 -11.30
C ALA A 113 -1.80 -5.66 -12.68
N PRO A 114 -0.93 -6.69 -12.77
CA PRO A 114 -0.78 -7.47 -13.99
C PRO A 114 -2.08 -8.23 -14.33
N VAL A 115 -2.37 -8.44 -15.63
CA VAL A 115 -3.59 -9.15 -16.09
C VAL A 115 -3.44 -10.68 -15.99
N ASP A 116 -2.20 -11.18 -16.10
CA ASP A 116 -1.89 -12.60 -16.26
C ASP A 116 -1.44 -13.27 -14.95
N ASP A 117 -2.16 -13.07 -13.84
CA ASP A 117 -1.91 -13.89 -12.64
C ASP A 117 -2.89 -15.08 -12.63
N PRO A 118 -2.51 -16.25 -13.20
CA PRO A 118 -3.39 -17.43 -13.34
C PRO A 118 -3.82 -18.04 -12.00
N GLY A 119 -3.30 -17.54 -10.87
CA GLY A 119 -3.72 -17.93 -9.52
C GLY A 119 -4.71 -16.98 -8.85
N SER A 120 -5.01 -15.82 -9.45
CA SER A 120 -5.86 -14.79 -8.84
C SER A 120 -7.29 -14.86 -9.37
N GLU A 121 -8.07 -15.84 -8.88
CA GLU A 121 -9.55 -15.77 -8.94
C GLU A 121 -10.09 -14.65 -8.03
N GLU A 122 -9.24 -14.04 -7.21
CA GLU A 122 -9.59 -12.91 -6.38
C GLU A 122 -9.81 -11.67 -7.23
N HIS A 123 -11.07 -11.28 -7.34
CA HIS A 123 -11.45 -10.05 -8.01
C HIS A 123 -10.63 -8.86 -7.46
N PRO A 124 -10.22 -7.92 -8.33
CA PRO A 124 -9.42 -6.75 -7.95
C PRO A 124 -10.10 -5.88 -6.88
N TRP A 125 -11.41 -6.01 -6.71
CA TRP A 125 -12.21 -5.36 -5.67
C TRP A 125 -11.80 -5.77 -4.24
N LYS A 126 -11.31 -6.99 -4.03
CA LYS A 126 -10.79 -7.39 -2.71
C LYS A 126 -9.54 -6.60 -2.33
N LEU A 127 -8.67 -6.29 -3.30
CA LEU A 127 -7.47 -5.49 -3.06
C LEU A 127 -7.83 -4.06 -2.69
N THR A 128 -8.93 -3.51 -3.22
CA THR A 128 -9.43 -2.21 -2.76
C THR A 128 -9.95 -2.30 -1.33
N ASP A 129 -10.71 -3.34 -0.96
CA ASP A 129 -11.19 -3.48 0.42
C ASP A 129 -10.03 -3.51 1.42
N TYR A 130 -8.97 -4.26 1.10
CA TYR A 130 -7.74 -4.27 1.91
C TYR A 130 -7.06 -2.91 1.92
N ALA A 131 -6.82 -2.29 0.76
CA ALA A 131 -6.13 -1.00 0.69
C ALA A 131 -6.87 0.10 1.46
N LEU A 132 -8.20 0.13 1.37
CA LEU A 132 -9.05 1.07 2.08
C LEU A 132 -9.08 0.79 3.59
N SER A 133 -8.95 -0.47 4.01
CA SER A 133 -8.86 -0.82 5.43
C SER A 133 -7.57 -0.33 6.12
N PHE A 134 -6.50 -0.04 5.37
CA PHE A 134 -5.24 0.44 5.93
C PHE A 134 -5.17 1.96 6.11
N SER A 135 -6.07 2.71 5.49
CA SER A 135 -6.18 4.16 5.67
C SER A 135 -7.25 4.46 6.70
N GLU A 136 -6.85 4.81 7.92
CA GLU A 136 -7.77 5.34 8.95
C GLU A 136 -8.53 6.57 8.44
N ASP A 137 -7.94 7.29 7.48
CA ASP A 137 -8.50 8.48 6.84
C ASP A 137 -9.50 8.18 5.72
N TYR A 138 -9.57 6.94 5.23
CA TYR A 138 -10.62 6.57 4.28
C TYR A 138 -11.83 6.07 5.05
N PRO A 139 -13.02 6.61 4.77
CA PRO A 139 -14.22 6.15 5.43
C PRO A 139 -14.47 4.67 5.14
N SER A 140 -14.60 3.88 6.21
CA SER A 140 -14.97 2.47 6.08
C SER A 140 -16.35 2.32 5.44
N GLU A 141 -16.64 1.18 4.83
CA GLU A 141 -17.96 0.95 4.21
C GLU A 141 -19.12 1.10 5.19
N SER A 142 -18.89 0.84 6.48
CA SER A 142 -19.87 1.06 7.54
C SER A 142 -20.21 2.54 7.79
N GLN A 143 -19.38 3.47 7.34
CA GLN A 143 -19.59 4.91 7.52
C GLN A 143 -20.27 5.57 6.32
N PHE A 144 -20.22 4.93 5.15
CA PHE A 144 -20.84 5.41 3.91
C PHE A 144 -22.19 4.71 3.68
N GLN A 145 -23.27 5.44 3.97
CA GLN A 145 -24.62 4.95 3.74
C GLN A 145 -25.03 5.31 2.30
N VAL A 146 -25.18 4.29 1.46
CA VAL A 146 -25.55 4.47 0.06
C VAL A 146 -27.06 4.66 -0.06
N ASP A 147 -27.47 5.83 -0.54
CA ASP A 147 -28.87 6.15 -0.84
C ASP A 147 -29.25 5.67 -2.24
N THR A 148 -28.35 5.85 -3.21
CA THR A 148 -28.60 5.52 -4.62
C THR A 148 -27.32 5.02 -5.27
N ALA A 149 -27.45 4.01 -6.12
CA ALA A 149 -26.35 3.50 -6.92
C ALA A 149 -26.79 3.39 -8.38
N GLN A 150 -25.94 3.83 -9.31
CA GLN A 150 -26.17 3.71 -10.74
C GLN A 150 -24.87 3.39 -11.46
N THR A 151 -24.98 2.62 -12.54
CA THR A 151 -23.84 2.33 -13.40
C THR A 151 -23.96 3.16 -14.67
N THR A 152 -22.95 3.98 -14.95
CA THR A 152 -22.93 4.89 -16.10
C THR A 152 -21.70 4.63 -16.94
N SER A 153 -21.84 4.71 -18.26
CA SER A 153 -20.72 4.61 -19.19
C SER A 153 -19.98 5.96 -19.26
N LEU A 154 -18.74 6.00 -18.78
CA LEU A 154 -17.87 7.19 -18.81
C LEU A 154 -16.53 6.87 -19.48
N SER A 155 -15.80 7.91 -19.90
CA SER A 155 -14.45 7.72 -20.42
C SER A 155 -13.43 7.62 -19.28
N PHE A 156 -12.65 6.54 -19.27
CA PHE A 156 -11.51 6.35 -18.36
C PHE A 156 -10.34 5.84 -19.18
N CYS A 157 -9.20 6.54 -19.10
CA CYS A 157 -7.99 6.15 -19.84
C CYS A 157 -8.17 6.06 -21.37
N GLY A 158 -9.02 6.92 -21.93
CA GLY A 158 -9.32 6.95 -23.36
C GLY A 158 -10.26 5.84 -23.84
N GLN A 159 -10.78 5.02 -22.93
CA GLN A 159 -11.73 3.93 -23.22
C GLN A 159 -13.07 4.23 -22.56
N SER A 160 -14.15 3.71 -23.14
CA SER A 160 -15.47 3.75 -22.50
C SER A 160 -15.57 2.60 -21.49
N VAL A 161 -15.81 2.92 -20.22
CA VAL A 161 -15.88 1.95 -19.12
C VAL A 161 -17.18 2.11 -18.36
N GLN A 162 -17.64 1.03 -17.73
CA GLN A 162 -18.75 1.09 -16.78
C GLN A 162 -18.24 1.63 -15.45
N VAL A 163 -18.83 2.72 -14.98
CA VAL A 163 -18.49 3.36 -13.70
C VAL A 163 -19.67 3.19 -12.76
N LEU A 164 -19.44 2.52 -11.63
CA LEU A 164 -20.41 2.46 -10.55
C LEU A 164 -20.33 3.79 -9.78
N GLN A 165 -21.43 4.53 -9.78
CA GLN A 165 -21.61 5.79 -9.07
C GLN A 165 -22.55 5.54 -7.91
N GLN A 166 -22.08 5.78 -6.70
CA GLN A 166 -22.87 5.66 -5.47
C GLN A 166 -22.97 7.04 -4.83
N PHE A 167 -24.19 7.39 -4.44
CA PHE A 167 -24.56 8.65 -3.81
C PHE A 167 -25.11 8.34 -2.44
N GLY A 168 -24.75 9.13 -1.44
CA GLY A 168 -25.24 8.91 -0.10
C GLY A 168 -24.67 9.88 0.92
N THR A 169 -24.60 9.43 2.16
CA THR A 169 -24.07 10.20 3.28
C THR A 169 -22.89 9.48 3.93
N LEU A 170 -21.96 10.26 4.44
CA LEU A 170 -20.81 9.78 5.17
C LEU A 170 -20.84 10.29 6.60
N THR A 171 -20.76 9.38 7.56
CA THR A 171 -20.64 9.72 8.99
C THR A 171 -19.17 9.92 9.35
N LEU A 172 -18.79 11.14 9.75
CA LEU A 172 -17.41 11.47 10.10
C LEU A 172 -17.07 10.97 11.52
N VAL A 173 -16.02 10.16 11.65
CA VAL A 173 -15.63 9.51 12.92
C VAL A 173 -15.45 10.50 14.07
N ASN A 174 -14.81 11.64 13.80
CA ASN A 174 -14.43 12.59 14.85
C ASN A 174 -15.56 13.52 15.30
N SER A 175 -16.61 13.69 14.50
CA SER A 175 -17.69 14.65 14.78
C SER A 175 -19.09 14.04 14.84
N ASN A 176 -19.23 12.77 14.45
CA ASN A 176 -20.52 12.09 14.28
C ASN A 176 -21.50 12.90 13.40
N ARG A 177 -20.96 13.73 12.50
CA ARG A 177 -21.72 14.53 11.55
C ARG A 177 -21.86 13.73 10.26
N GLU A 178 -23.05 13.76 9.69
CA GLU A 178 -23.28 13.25 8.34
C GLU A 178 -23.00 14.34 7.31
N VAL A 179 -22.24 14.00 6.27
CA VAL A 179 -21.97 14.86 5.12
C VAL A 179 -22.35 14.14 3.83
N ALA A 180 -22.83 14.88 2.84
CA ALA A 180 -23.07 14.29 1.52
C ALA A 180 -21.78 13.70 0.95
N ALA A 181 -21.86 12.52 0.35
CA ALA A 181 -20.72 11.80 -0.19
C ALA A 181 -21.06 11.08 -1.49
N VAL A 182 -20.07 10.99 -2.37
CA VAL A 182 -20.18 10.34 -3.67
C VAL A 182 -18.95 9.46 -3.91
N ARG A 183 -19.19 8.20 -4.26
CA ARG A 183 -18.16 7.19 -4.56
C ARG A 183 -18.27 6.75 -6.02
N TYR A 184 -17.17 6.88 -6.77
CA TYR A 184 -17.04 6.40 -8.15
C TYR A 184 -16.04 5.25 -8.18
N GLU A 185 -16.45 4.13 -8.77
CA GLU A 185 -15.61 2.95 -8.94
C GLU A 185 -15.53 2.59 -10.42
N ALA A 186 -14.32 2.43 -10.93
CA ALA A 186 -14.10 2.05 -12.33
C ALA A 186 -12.89 1.15 -12.46
N ALA A 187 -13.00 0.13 -13.32
CA ALA A 187 -11.91 -0.75 -13.68
C ALA A 187 -11.74 -0.83 -15.21
N THR A 188 -10.51 -0.94 -15.68
CA THR A 188 -10.21 -1.22 -17.09
C THR A 188 -8.90 -1.97 -17.26
N ILE A 189 -8.68 -2.54 -18.45
CA ILE A 189 -7.40 -3.11 -18.86
C ILE A 189 -6.71 -2.11 -19.80
N PHE A 190 -5.51 -1.70 -19.43
CA PHE A 190 -4.70 -0.76 -20.20
C PHE A 190 -3.23 -1.17 -20.19
N ASN A 191 -2.64 -1.34 -21.37
CA ASN A 191 -1.23 -1.72 -21.56
C ASN A 191 -0.82 -2.98 -20.77
N ASN A 192 -1.56 -4.08 -20.96
CA ASN A 192 -1.39 -5.37 -20.26
C ASN A 192 -1.40 -5.30 -18.72
N SER A 193 -2.08 -4.28 -18.17
CA SER A 193 -2.29 -4.13 -16.74
C SER A 193 -3.75 -3.78 -16.45
N GLN A 194 -4.32 -4.42 -15.45
CA GLN A 194 -5.59 -4.02 -14.88
C GLN A 194 -5.39 -2.75 -14.05
N ARG A 195 -6.28 -1.78 -14.24
CA ARG A 195 -6.30 -0.53 -13.50
C ARG A 195 -7.65 -0.36 -12.86
N LEU A 196 -7.63 -0.02 -11.58
CA LEU A 196 -8.82 0.18 -10.76
C LEU A 196 -8.68 1.52 -10.07
N VAL A 197 -9.74 2.32 -10.11
CA VAL A 197 -9.83 3.60 -9.41
C VAL A 197 -11.06 3.61 -8.54
N VAL A 198 -10.87 4.07 -7.31
CA VAL A 198 -11.96 4.36 -6.38
C VAL A 198 -11.80 5.81 -5.96
N LEU A 199 -12.79 6.63 -6.29
CA LEU A 199 -12.82 8.05 -6.00
C LEU A 199 -13.97 8.33 -5.05
N MET A 200 -13.66 8.82 -3.86
CA MET A 200 -14.63 9.30 -2.89
C MET A 200 -14.53 10.83 -2.80
N THR A 201 -15.67 11.51 -2.77
CA THR A 201 -15.72 12.94 -2.49
C THR A 201 -16.80 13.23 -1.47
N THR A 202 -16.61 14.28 -0.67
CA THR A 202 -17.51 14.65 0.41
C THR A 202 -17.85 16.14 0.38
N GLY A 203 -18.96 16.50 1.03
CA GLY A 203 -19.43 17.87 1.17
C GLY A 203 -20.48 18.31 0.14
N PRO A 204 -20.92 19.59 0.18
CA PRO A 204 -22.05 20.07 -0.64
C PRO A 204 -21.84 20.00 -2.16
N GLN A 205 -20.59 19.89 -2.61
CA GLN A 205 -20.21 19.80 -4.02
C GLN A 205 -19.59 18.44 -4.37
N ALA A 206 -19.81 17.41 -3.55
CA ALA A 206 -19.24 16.07 -3.73
C ALA A 206 -19.41 15.56 -5.17
N GLU A 207 -20.66 15.51 -5.67
CA GLU A 207 -20.95 15.03 -7.03
C GLU A 207 -20.17 15.79 -8.12
N LYS A 208 -20.18 17.13 -8.05
CA LYS A 208 -19.48 17.97 -9.03
C LYS A 208 -17.97 17.74 -8.98
N ASN A 209 -17.41 17.62 -7.78
CA ASN A 209 -15.99 17.38 -7.58
C ASN A 209 -15.59 15.97 -8.05
N ALA A 210 -16.41 14.95 -7.75
CA ALA A 210 -16.18 13.58 -8.23
C ALA A 210 -16.15 13.54 -9.76
N ALA A 211 -17.13 14.15 -10.42
CA ALA A 211 -17.18 14.22 -11.87
C ALA A 211 -15.95 14.94 -12.44
N ALA A 212 -15.55 16.08 -11.88
CA ALA A 212 -14.39 16.84 -12.34
C ALA A 212 -13.07 16.06 -12.18
N VAL A 213 -12.85 15.45 -11.01
CA VAL A 213 -11.65 14.65 -10.74
C VAL A 213 -11.63 13.41 -11.64
N PHE A 214 -12.75 12.71 -11.79
CA PHE A 214 -12.84 11.53 -12.65
C PHE A 214 -12.54 11.85 -14.12
N GLN A 215 -13.06 12.97 -14.64
CA GLN A 215 -12.78 13.43 -16.00
C GLN A 215 -11.31 13.83 -16.20
N SER A 216 -10.59 14.18 -15.14
CA SER A 216 -9.16 14.49 -15.20
C SER A 216 -8.25 13.27 -15.31
N LEU A 217 -8.77 12.05 -15.04
CA LEU A 217 -7.98 10.84 -14.96
C LEU A 217 -7.46 10.40 -16.34
N GLN A 218 -6.14 10.41 -16.51
CA GLN A 218 -5.48 9.96 -17.74
C GLN A 218 -4.41 8.91 -17.43
N CYS A 219 -4.56 7.70 -17.98
CA CYS A 219 -3.57 6.65 -17.83
C CYS A 219 -2.23 7.01 -18.46
N LYS A 220 -1.13 6.81 -17.73
CA LYS A 220 0.23 6.82 -18.28
C LYS A 220 0.63 5.42 -18.76
N ILE A 221 1.43 5.36 -19.82
CA ILE A 221 1.97 4.11 -20.40
C ILE A 221 2.99 3.49 -19.45
#